data_AF-A0A1F7DA16-F1
#
_entry.id   AF-A0A1F7DA16-F1
#
_cell.length_a   1.000
_cell.length_b   1.000
_cell.length_c   1.000
_cell.angle_alpha   90.00
_cell.angle_beta   90.00
_cell.angle_gamma   90.00
#
_symmetry.space_group_name_H-M   'P 1'
#
loop_
_entity.id
_entity.type
_entity.pdbx_description
1 polymer ?
#
loop_
_entity_poly.entity_id
_entity_poly.type
_entity_poly.pdbx_seq_one_letter_code
_entity_poly.pdbx_strand_id
1 'polypeptide(L)'
;MPIEPVKIPQNVYVEDRIVGPVTLRQLIILLATGGFSYAIWTAAKNQLGASSLTLTVICWIPFLIGVVFAFVRIQGIGLMRFILLMMEKMEKPTIRQWAPRRGISINFQYFSAAEDAADKAKKLVVQPHREKLEELSALLDRGPLVAAEKSEAPATALPLSDTQNPQRPVDPTRIRANGTEHASPLDDIFTRTEKKEQESAQPGAKTLQDILPPPATR
;
A
#
# COMPACT_ATOMS: atom_id res chain seq x y z
N MET A 1 26.96 22.81 -2.53
CA MET A 1 26.86 23.49 -3.85
C MET A 1 25.39 23.65 -4.16
N PRO A 2 24.91 24.86 -4.49
CA PRO A 2 23.53 25.03 -4.97
C PRO A 2 23.38 24.28 -6.29
N ILE A 3 22.32 23.49 -6.41
CA ILE A 3 22.02 22.73 -7.62
C ILE A 3 21.48 23.73 -8.64
N GLU A 4 22.24 24.00 -9.70
CA GLU A 4 21.73 24.86 -10.77
C GLU A 4 20.58 24.16 -11.52
N PRO A 5 19.50 24.88 -11.85
CA PRO A 5 18.36 24.31 -12.53
C PRO A 5 18.77 23.81 -13.92
N VAL A 6 18.55 22.52 -14.18
CA VAL A 6 18.80 21.88 -15.47
C VAL A 6 17.94 22.55 -16.53
N LYS A 7 18.57 23.16 -17.53
CA LYS A 7 17.89 23.85 -18.62
C LYS A 7 17.31 22.82 -19.59
N ILE A 8 16.00 22.61 -19.50
CA ILE A 8 15.29 21.68 -20.38
C ILE A 8 15.11 22.36 -21.75
N PRO A 9 15.47 21.69 -22.85
CA PRO A 9 15.29 22.25 -24.20
C PRO A 9 13.81 22.50 -24.50
N GLN A 10 13.49 23.55 -25.26
CA GLN A 10 12.09 23.92 -25.55
C GLN A 10 11.32 22.86 -26.36
N ASN A 11 12.02 22.00 -27.10
CA ASN A 11 11.43 21.09 -28.08
C ASN A 11 11.05 19.68 -27.54
N VAL A 12 11.14 19.43 -26.23
CA VAL A 12 10.79 18.10 -25.67
C VAL A 12 9.31 17.72 -25.85
N TYR A 13 8.43 18.69 -26.07
CA TYR A 13 6.98 18.45 -26.14
C TYR A 13 6.41 18.41 -27.57
N VAL A 14 7.25 18.56 -28.60
CA VAL A 14 6.76 18.55 -29.99
C VAL A 14 6.67 17.10 -30.47
N GLU A 15 5.47 16.71 -30.91
CA GLU A 15 5.24 15.40 -31.52
C GLU A 15 6.08 15.26 -32.81
N ASP A 16 6.64 14.08 -33.03
CA ASP A 16 7.40 13.79 -34.24
C ASP A 16 6.50 13.84 -35.49
N ARG A 17 6.95 14.60 -36.49
CA ARG A 17 6.24 14.84 -37.76
C ARG A 17 7.12 14.31 -38.89
N ILE A 18 6.61 13.32 -39.62
CA ILE A 18 7.40 12.64 -40.66
C ILE A 18 7.18 13.29 -42.01
N VAL A 19 5.93 13.51 -42.40
CA VAL A 19 5.56 14.08 -43.70
C VAL A 19 4.72 15.33 -43.48
N GLY A 20 5.40 16.49 -43.45
CA GLY A 20 4.75 17.79 -43.27
C GLY A 20 3.99 17.88 -41.94
N PRO A 21 2.65 18.07 -41.95
CA PRO A 21 1.84 18.15 -40.72
C PRO A 21 1.46 16.77 -40.14
N VAL A 22 1.79 15.66 -40.81
CA VAL A 22 1.34 14.32 -40.42
C VAL A 22 2.31 13.67 -39.42
N THR A 23 1.76 13.18 -38.31
CA THR A 23 2.55 12.49 -37.27
C THR A 23 2.76 11.02 -37.61
N LEU A 24 3.79 10.38 -37.04
CA LEU A 24 4.05 8.95 -37.21
C LEU A 24 2.80 8.11 -36.90
N ARG A 25 2.08 8.45 -35.82
CA ARG A 25 0.88 7.73 -35.39
C ARG A 25 -0.23 7.81 -36.42
N GLN A 26 -0.44 8.99 -37.00
CA GLN A 26 -1.44 9.21 -38.05
C GLN A 26 -1.12 8.39 -39.30
N LEU A 27 0.16 8.35 -39.70
CA LEU A 27 0.62 7.57 -40.84
C LEU A 27 0.37 6.06 -40.63
N ILE A 28 0.68 5.53 -39.44
CA ILE A 28 0.41 4.12 -39.12
C ILE A 28 -1.09 3.80 -39.20
N ILE A 29 -1.95 4.67 -38.66
CA ILE A 29 -3.41 4.47 -38.71
C ILE A 29 -3.92 4.48 -40.16
N LEU A 30 -3.43 5.40 -41.00
CA LEU A 30 -3.81 5.49 -42.41
C LEU A 30 -3.33 4.27 -43.20
N LEU A 31 -2.12 3.79 -42.96
CA LEU A 31 -1.60 2.57 -43.60
C LEU A 31 -2.40 1.33 -43.18
N ALA A 32 -2.70 1.19 -41.88
CA ALA A 32 -3.46 0.06 -41.39
C ALA A 32 -4.89 0.04 -41.96
N THR A 33 -5.60 1.17 -41.90
CA THR A 33 -7.01 1.25 -42.36
C THR A 33 -7.13 1.28 -43.89
N GLY A 34 -6.16 1.88 -44.58
CA GLY A 34 -6.07 1.88 -46.04
C GLY A 34 -5.71 0.49 -46.57
N GLY A 35 -4.71 -0.15 -45.98
CA GLY A 35 -4.35 -1.54 -46.28
C GLY A 35 -5.50 -2.51 -46.01
N PHE A 36 -6.22 -2.34 -44.90
CA PHE A 36 -7.40 -3.15 -44.58
C PHE A 36 -8.55 -2.93 -45.57
N SER A 37 -8.85 -1.69 -45.94
CA SER A 37 -9.89 -1.38 -46.93
C SER A 37 -9.53 -1.92 -48.31
N TYR A 38 -8.25 -1.82 -48.69
CA TYR A 38 -7.74 -2.40 -49.92
C TYR A 38 -7.82 -3.93 -49.91
N ALA A 39 -7.50 -4.57 -48.78
CA ALA A 39 -7.64 -6.02 -48.60
C ALA A 39 -9.10 -6.48 -48.77
N ILE A 40 -10.06 -5.74 -48.21
CA ILE A 40 -11.49 -5.99 -48.39
C ILE A 40 -11.87 -5.83 -49.88
N TRP A 41 -11.41 -4.76 -50.51
CA TRP A 41 -11.75 -4.48 -51.91
C TRP A 41 -11.20 -5.55 -52.87
N THR A 42 -9.94 -6.00 -52.70
CA THR A 42 -9.37 -7.08 -53.52
C THR A 42 -10.07 -8.41 -53.30
N ALA A 43 -10.42 -8.74 -52.05
CA ALA A 43 -11.19 -9.94 -51.74
C ALA A 43 -12.59 -9.89 -52.38
N ALA A 44 -13.28 -8.76 -52.27
CA ALA A 44 -14.60 -8.57 -52.87
C ALA A 44 -14.55 -8.63 -54.41
N LYS A 45 -13.53 -8.02 -55.04
CA LYS A 45 -13.33 -8.06 -56.49
C LYS A 45 -13.10 -9.48 -57.01
N ASN A 46 -12.29 -10.27 -56.31
CA ASN A 46 -12.00 -11.66 -56.71
C ASN A 46 -13.24 -12.57 -56.59
N GLN A 47 -14.11 -12.34 -55.61
CA GLN A 47 -15.30 -13.17 -55.39
C GLN A 47 -16.48 -12.80 -56.29
N LEU A 48 -16.73 -11.50 -56.51
CA LEU A 48 -17.90 -11.03 -57.26
C LEU A 48 -17.63 -10.78 -58.75
N GLY A 49 -16.38 -10.78 -59.21
CA GLY A 49 -16.02 -10.69 -60.64
C GLY A 49 -16.31 -9.35 -61.33
N ALA A 50 -17.20 -8.51 -60.77
CA ALA A 50 -17.55 -7.18 -61.28
C ALA A 50 -17.42 -6.14 -60.15
N SER A 51 -16.67 -5.07 -60.43
CA SER A 51 -16.53 -3.93 -59.52
C SER A 51 -17.62 -2.91 -59.83
N SER A 52 -18.75 -3.00 -59.15
CA SER A 52 -19.71 -1.90 -59.17
C SER A 52 -19.16 -0.70 -58.40
N LEU A 53 -19.51 0.51 -58.83
CA LEU A 53 -19.11 1.75 -58.15
C LEU A 53 -19.58 1.72 -56.68
N THR A 54 -20.81 1.25 -56.45
CA THR A 54 -21.41 1.12 -55.12
C THR A 54 -20.60 0.21 -54.20
N LEU A 55 -20.16 -0.95 -54.69
CA LEU A 55 -19.35 -1.88 -53.89
C LEU A 55 -18.00 -1.27 -53.53
N THR A 56 -17.38 -0.55 -54.46
CA THR A 56 -16.11 0.14 -54.21
C THR A 56 -16.27 1.20 -53.11
N VAL A 57 -17.31 2.03 -53.17
CA VAL A 57 -17.57 3.05 -52.13
C VAL A 57 -17.73 2.41 -50.75
N ILE A 58 -18.47 1.29 -50.67
CA ILE A 58 -18.68 0.58 -49.40
C ILE A 58 -17.37 0.03 -48.84
N CYS A 59 -16.51 -0.54 -49.68
CA CYS A 59 -15.22 -1.10 -49.23
C CYS A 59 -14.25 -0.04 -48.69
N TRP A 60 -14.41 1.24 -49.08
CA TRP A 60 -13.56 2.34 -48.61
C TRP A 60 -14.08 3.05 -47.35
N ILE A 61 -15.26 2.67 -46.84
CA ILE A 61 -15.81 3.19 -45.57
C ILE A 61 -14.83 3.02 -44.38
N PRO A 62 -14.18 1.85 -44.18
CA PRO A 62 -13.25 1.67 -43.06
C PRO A 62 -12.05 2.62 -43.13
N PHE A 63 -11.57 2.96 -44.33
CA PHE A 63 -10.51 3.94 -44.52
C PHE A 63 -10.98 5.34 -44.11
N LEU A 64 -12.19 5.74 -44.51
CA LEU A 64 -12.75 7.03 -44.12
C LEU A 64 -12.88 7.15 -42.59
N ILE A 65 -13.32 6.08 -41.92
CA ILE A 65 -13.34 6.00 -40.46
C ILE A 65 -11.92 6.14 -39.90
N GLY A 66 -10.93 5.47 -40.50
CA GLY A 66 -9.51 5.61 -40.15
C GLY A 66 -8.98 7.04 -40.22
N VAL A 67 -9.36 7.78 -41.27
CA VAL A 67 -9.01 9.20 -41.44
C VAL A 67 -9.59 10.04 -40.29
N VAL A 68 -10.85 9.81 -39.92
CA VAL A 68 -11.50 10.48 -38.78
C VAL A 68 -10.72 10.20 -37.49
N PHE A 69 -10.36 8.95 -37.24
CA PHE A 69 -9.57 8.57 -36.06
C PHE A 69 -8.16 9.17 -36.04
N ALA A 70 -7.54 9.36 -37.20
CA ALA A 70 -6.19 9.93 -37.30
C ALA A 70 -6.16 11.45 -37.07
N PHE A 71 -7.12 12.19 -37.64
CA PHE A 71 -7.07 13.66 -37.66
C PHE A 71 -7.96 14.35 -36.64
N VAL A 72 -9.09 13.73 -36.25
CA VAL A 72 -9.99 14.38 -35.28
C VAL A 72 -9.34 14.37 -33.91
N ARG A 73 -9.22 15.57 -33.34
CA ARG A 73 -8.79 15.80 -31.97
C ARG A 73 -9.88 16.58 -31.24
N ILE A 74 -10.21 16.13 -30.04
CA ILE A 74 -11.20 16.76 -29.16
C ILE A 74 -10.42 17.39 -28.01
N GLN A 75 -10.46 18.73 -27.91
CA GLN A 75 -9.74 19.49 -26.87
C GLN A 75 -8.24 19.13 -26.76
N GLY A 76 -7.57 18.95 -27.91
CA GLY A 76 -6.15 18.59 -27.95
C GLY A 76 -5.83 17.10 -27.71
N ILE A 77 -6.84 16.27 -27.43
CA ILE A 77 -6.68 14.83 -27.22
C ILE A 77 -7.10 14.10 -28.51
N GLY A 78 -6.33 13.08 -28.93
CA GLY A 78 -6.69 12.25 -30.09
C GLY A 78 -7.99 11.46 -29.85
N LEU A 79 -8.80 11.29 -30.90
CA LEU A 79 -10.11 10.65 -30.82
C LEU A 79 -10.09 9.25 -30.20
N MET A 80 -9.07 8.44 -30.54
CA MET A 80 -8.90 7.10 -29.93
C MET A 80 -8.77 7.21 -28.40
N ARG A 81 -7.88 8.07 -27.90
CA ARG A 81 -7.70 8.28 -26.46
C ARG A 81 -8.96 8.86 -25.81
N PHE A 82 -9.67 9.74 -26.50
CA PHE A 82 -10.94 10.27 -26.03
C PHE A 82 -11.99 9.16 -25.82
N ILE A 83 -12.13 8.23 -26.77
CA ILE A 83 -13.06 7.10 -26.64
C ILE A 83 -12.65 6.20 -25.47
N LEU A 84 -11.36 5.88 -25.33
CA LEU A 84 -10.89 5.07 -24.19
C LEU A 84 -11.19 5.76 -22.84
N LEU A 85 -10.98 7.07 -22.74
CA LEU A 85 -11.34 7.83 -21.55
C LEU A 85 -12.85 7.86 -21.31
N MET A 86 -13.65 7.88 -22.37
CA MET A 86 -15.11 7.83 -22.26
C MET A 86 -15.56 6.45 -21.76
N MET A 87 -14.96 5.37 -22.26
CA MET A 87 -15.19 4.01 -21.76
C MET A 87 -14.75 3.86 -20.29
N GLU A 88 -13.57 4.36 -19.95
CA GLU A 88 -13.06 4.37 -18.56
C GLU A 88 -13.98 5.14 -17.62
N LYS A 89 -14.54 6.26 -18.08
CA LYS A 89 -15.53 7.04 -17.34
C LYS A 89 -16.83 6.25 -17.09
N MET A 90 -17.24 5.37 -18.00
CA MET A 90 -18.45 4.54 -17.81
C MET A 90 -18.26 3.50 -16.71
N GLU A 91 -17.05 2.97 -16.55
CA GLU A 91 -16.73 2.00 -15.49
C GLU A 91 -16.52 2.69 -14.13
N LYS A 92 -15.97 3.90 -14.12
CA LYS A 92 -15.64 4.61 -12.89
C LYS A 92 -16.85 5.31 -12.29
N PRO A 93 -17.04 5.24 -10.95
CA PRO A 93 -18.13 5.95 -10.30
C PRO A 93 -17.96 7.46 -10.44
N THR A 94 -19.05 8.15 -10.84
CA THR A 94 -19.09 9.62 -10.99
C THR A 94 -18.76 10.35 -9.69
N ILE A 95 -19.13 9.76 -8.55
CA ILE A 95 -18.90 10.34 -7.22
C ILE A 95 -17.77 9.55 -6.55
N ARG A 96 -16.63 10.21 -6.33
CA ARG A 96 -15.56 9.68 -5.50
C ARG A 96 -15.87 10.00 -4.04
N GLN A 97 -16.42 9.03 -3.31
CA GLN A 97 -16.49 9.14 -1.85
C GLN A 97 -15.12 8.89 -1.24
N TRP A 98 -14.70 9.77 -0.33
CA TRP A 98 -13.56 9.49 0.52
C TRP A 98 -14.02 8.50 1.59
N ALA A 99 -13.58 7.25 1.47
CA ALA A 99 -13.69 6.29 2.56
C ALA A 99 -12.30 6.16 3.19
N PRO A 100 -12.17 6.15 4.52
CA PRO A 100 -10.92 5.76 5.16
C PRO A 100 -10.61 4.36 4.66
N ARG A 101 -9.57 4.23 3.83
CA ARG A 101 -9.09 2.92 3.42
C ARG A 101 -8.75 2.21 4.71
N ARG A 102 -9.41 1.08 5.01
CA ARG A 102 -8.87 0.13 5.99
C ARG A 102 -7.46 -0.15 5.47
N GLY A 103 -6.47 0.38 6.18
CA GLY A 103 -5.08 0.21 5.79
C GLY A 103 -4.79 -1.27 5.60
N ILE A 104 -3.76 -1.58 4.82
CA ILE A 104 -3.21 -2.93 4.82
C ILE A 104 -2.99 -3.32 6.28
N SER A 105 -3.76 -4.30 6.76
CA SER A 105 -3.51 -4.89 8.07
C SER A 105 -2.22 -5.67 7.92
N ILE A 106 -1.09 -5.01 8.14
CA ILE A 106 0.20 -5.66 8.23
C ILE A 106 0.12 -6.52 9.49
N ASN A 107 -0.22 -7.79 9.30
CA ASN A 107 -0.12 -8.77 10.35
C ASN A 107 1.37 -9.04 10.53
N PHE A 108 1.98 -8.35 11.50
CA PHE A 108 3.33 -8.65 11.94
C PHE A 108 3.28 -10.04 12.59
N GLN A 109 3.50 -11.08 11.80
CA GLN A 109 3.79 -12.40 12.34
C GLN A 109 5.18 -12.32 12.96
N TYR A 110 5.21 -12.06 14.26
CA TYR A 110 6.39 -12.30 15.05
C TYR A 110 6.57 -13.82 15.11
N PHE A 111 7.37 -14.37 14.19
CA PHE A 111 7.95 -15.69 14.41
C PHE A 111 8.85 -15.54 15.63
N SER A 112 8.34 -15.95 16.79
CA SER A 112 9.17 -16.03 17.97
C SER A 112 10.23 -17.08 17.67
N ALA A 113 11.50 -16.69 17.68
CA ALA A 113 12.62 -17.62 17.52
C ALA A 113 12.63 -18.74 18.59
N ALA A 114 11.71 -18.69 19.55
CA ALA A 114 11.45 -19.73 20.54
C ALA A 114 10.84 -21.00 19.94
N GLU A 115 10.00 -20.93 18.90
CA GLU A 115 9.45 -22.13 18.23
C GLU A 115 10.51 -22.82 17.37
N ASP A 116 11.31 -22.04 16.62
CA ASP A 116 12.48 -22.54 15.89
C ASP A 116 13.56 -23.10 16.83
N ALA A 117 13.69 -22.52 18.04
CA ALA A 117 14.58 -23.04 19.08
C ALA A 117 14.01 -24.30 19.76
N ALA A 118 12.70 -24.45 19.89
CA ALA A 118 12.06 -25.64 20.46
C ALA A 118 12.16 -26.85 19.51
N ASP A 119 12.00 -26.65 18.20
CA ASP A 119 12.19 -27.71 17.21
C ASP A 119 13.68 -28.05 17.01
N LYS A 120 14.59 -27.07 17.10
CA LYS A 120 16.03 -27.35 17.18
C LYS A 120 16.43 -28.03 18.50
N ALA A 121 15.81 -27.68 19.63
CA ALA A 121 16.06 -28.31 20.92
C ALA A 121 15.57 -29.76 20.96
N LYS A 122 14.43 -30.08 20.34
CA LYS A 122 13.98 -31.47 20.17
C LYS A 122 14.92 -32.29 19.29
N LYS A 123 15.55 -31.67 18.28
CA LYS A 123 16.55 -32.32 17.41
C LYS A 123 17.96 -32.40 18.03
N LEU A 124 18.23 -31.63 19.09
CA LEU A 124 19.47 -31.63 19.86
C LEU A 124 19.34 -32.44 21.17
N VAL A 125 18.33 -33.30 21.29
CA VAL A 125 18.33 -34.38 22.30
C VAL A 125 19.35 -35.44 21.87
N VAL A 126 20.62 -35.06 21.93
CA VAL A 126 21.80 -35.92 21.82
C VAL A 126 22.65 -35.63 23.06
N GLN A 127 22.38 -36.44 24.08
CA GLN A 127 23.20 -36.75 25.25
C GLN A 127 23.40 -35.66 26.33
N PRO A 128 23.05 -35.95 27.59
CA PRO A 128 23.17 -35.00 28.69
C PRO A 128 24.64 -34.83 29.09
N HIS A 129 25.20 -33.63 28.94
CA HIS A 129 26.48 -33.22 29.56
C HIS A 129 26.39 -33.12 31.11
N ARG A 130 25.41 -33.78 31.75
CA ARG A 130 25.23 -33.78 33.21
C ARG A 130 26.43 -34.39 33.92
N GLU A 131 26.98 -35.47 33.38
CA GLU A 131 28.17 -36.13 33.95
C GLU A 131 29.34 -35.15 34.05
N LYS A 132 29.58 -34.35 33.00
CA LYS A 132 30.66 -33.35 32.99
C LYS A 132 30.40 -32.15 33.91
N LEU A 133 29.13 -31.77 34.08
CA LEU A 133 28.77 -30.72 35.05
C LEU A 133 28.92 -31.21 36.49
N GLU A 134 28.62 -32.48 36.74
CA GLU A 134 28.77 -33.13 38.05
C GLU A 134 30.25 -33.30 38.42
N GLU A 135 31.10 -33.69 37.45
CA GLU A 135 32.56 -33.71 37.62
C GLU A 135 33.13 -32.32 37.93
N LEU A 136 32.68 -31.28 37.21
CA LEU A 136 33.12 -29.90 37.46
C LEU A 136 32.63 -29.38 38.82
N SER A 137 31.41 -29.73 39.25
CA SER A 137 30.91 -29.41 40.60
C SER A 137 31.74 -30.09 41.68
N ALA A 138 32.05 -31.39 41.51
CA ALA A 138 32.87 -32.14 42.45
C ALA A 138 34.31 -31.59 42.57
N LEU A 139 34.85 -31.03 41.48
CA LEU A 139 36.17 -30.40 41.47
C LEU A 139 36.14 -29.04 42.16
N LEU A 140 35.06 -28.26 41.98
CA LEU A 140 34.84 -26.98 42.66
C LEU A 140 34.64 -27.17 44.18
N ASP A 141 33.84 -28.18 44.57
CA ASP A 141 33.55 -28.49 45.98
C ASP A 141 34.77 -29.01 46.74
N ARG A 142 35.77 -29.58 46.05
CA ARG A 142 37.01 -30.03 46.70
C ARG A 142 37.88 -28.88 47.23
N GLY A 143 37.65 -27.65 46.78
CA GLY A 143 38.33 -26.45 47.28
C GLY A 143 39.86 -26.48 47.15
N PRO A 144 40.56 -25.36 47.32
CA PRO A 144 42.02 -25.37 47.33
C PRO A 144 42.50 -26.05 48.62
N LEU A 145 43.15 -27.21 48.50
CA LEU A 145 43.85 -27.88 49.60
C LEU A 145 45.05 -27.03 50.03
N VAL A 146 44.78 -25.98 50.83
CA VAL A 146 45.80 -25.20 51.52
C VAL A 146 46.00 -25.81 52.91
N ALA A 147 46.80 -26.88 52.87
CA ALA A 147 47.87 -27.25 53.79
C ALA A 147 47.54 -27.57 55.25
N ALA A 148 47.56 -28.87 55.59
CA ALA A 148 48.12 -29.28 56.88
C ALA A 148 49.65 -29.11 56.80
N GLU A 149 50.15 -27.92 57.07
CA GLU A 149 51.32 -27.70 57.93
C GLU A 149 51.49 -26.21 58.26
N LYS A 150 51.25 -25.92 59.54
CA LYS A 150 51.86 -24.89 60.41
C LYS A 150 51.92 -23.42 59.99
N SER A 151 51.32 -22.65 60.90
CA SER A 151 51.81 -21.41 61.52
C SER A 151 51.33 -20.06 60.96
N GLU A 152 50.76 -19.33 61.92
CA GLU A 152 50.74 -17.87 62.10
C GLU A 152 49.72 -17.03 61.32
N ALA A 153 48.86 -16.39 62.12
CA ALA A 153 47.99 -15.25 61.82
C ALA A 153 48.82 -13.96 61.58
N PRO A 154 48.24 -12.74 61.46
CA PRO A 154 46.87 -12.31 61.16
C PRO A 154 46.80 -11.18 60.08
N ALA A 155 45.59 -10.63 59.91
CA ALA A 155 45.29 -9.25 59.49
C ALA A 155 45.25 -8.92 57.98
N THR A 156 44.08 -8.53 57.48
CA THR A 156 43.68 -7.11 57.32
C THR A 156 42.43 -7.03 56.44
N ALA A 157 41.46 -6.25 56.89
CA ALA A 157 40.17 -5.97 56.24
C ALA A 157 40.32 -5.25 54.88
N LEU A 158 39.33 -5.42 54.00
CA LEU A 158 39.07 -4.50 52.89
C LEU A 158 37.61 -4.05 52.88
N PRO A 159 37.32 -2.75 52.66
CA PRO A 159 36.02 -2.14 52.89
C PRO A 159 35.07 -2.22 51.69
N LEU A 160 33.76 -2.27 51.99
CA LEU A 160 32.66 -2.08 51.04
C LEU A 160 32.68 -0.63 50.54
N SER A 161 32.73 -0.47 49.21
CA SER A 161 32.55 0.82 48.55
C SER A 161 31.15 0.87 47.95
N ASP A 162 30.31 1.76 48.50
CA ASP A 162 28.99 2.12 47.98
C ASP A 162 29.10 2.65 46.55
N THR A 163 28.37 2.06 45.61
CA THR A 163 28.18 2.61 44.27
C THR A 163 26.83 3.30 44.18
N GLN A 164 26.94 4.62 44.16
CA GLN A 164 25.91 5.63 43.98
C GLN A 164 25.20 5.43 42.63
N ASN A 165 23.88 5.19 42.69
CA ASN A 165 23.00 5.09 41.53
C ASN A 165 22.86 6.48 40.86
N PRO A 166 23.25 6.69 39.59
CA PRO A 166 23.17 8.01 38.97
C PRO A 166 21.71 8.40 38.71
N GLN A 167 21.30 9.56 39.26
CA GLN A 167 19.95 10.08 39.11
C GLN A 167 19.60 10.37 37.64
N ARG A 168 18.38 9.98 37.25
CA ARG A 168 17.87 10.17 35.89
C ARG A 168 17.59 11.67 35.63
N PRO A 169 17.88 12.21 34.43
CA PRO A 169 17.84 13.67 34.17
C PRO A 169 16.44 14.30 34.04
N VAL A 170 15.36 13.59 34.38
CA VAL A 170 13.99 14.04 34.10
C VAL A 170 13.14 13.96 35.36
N ASP A 171 12.58 15.11 35.76
CA ASP A 171 11.62 15.22 36.86
C ASP A 171 10.26 14.62 36.45
N PRO A 172 9.82 13.50 37.04
CA PRO A 172 8.56 12.85 36.68
C PRO A 172 7.33 13.66 37.12
N THR A 173 7.50 14.64 38.01
CA THR A 173 6.44 15.52 38.52
C THR A 173 5.95 16.54 37.50
N ARG A 174 6.70 16.75 36.41
CA ARG A 174 6.38 17.69 35.34
C ARG A 174 5.42 17.13 34.28
N ILE A 175 5.15 15.82 34.32
CA ILE A 175 4.24 15.13 33.40
C ILE A 175 2.90 14.95 34.11
N ARG A 176 1.91 15.78 33.78
CA ARG A 176 0.50 15.52 34.14
C ARG A 176 -0.28 15.26 32.86
N ALA A 177 -0.80 14.04 32.72
CA ALA A 177 -1.82 13.75 31.73
C ALA A 177 -3.14 14.35 32.22
N ASN A 178 -3.79 15.19 31.41
CA ASN A 178 -5.16 15.60 31.69
C ASN A 178 -6.05 14.35 31.61
N GLY A 179 -6.65 13.96 32.73
CA GLY A 179 -7.63 12.88 32.76
C GLY A 179 -8.79 13.23 31.85
N THR A 180 -9.13 12.31 30.94
CA THR A 180 -10.36 12.40 30.17
C THR A 180 -11.55 12.39 31.12
N GLU A 181 -12.32 13.48 31.18
CA GLU A 181 -13.51 13.64 32.03
C GLU A 181 -14.70 12.73 31.63
N HIS A 182 -14.49 11.81 30.70
CA HIS A 182 -15.48 10.81 30.30
C HIS A 182 -14.93 9.41 30.57
N ALA A 183 -14.94 9.02 31.84
CA ALA A 183 -14.93 7.61 32.22
C ALA A 183 -16.33 7.03 31.94
N SER A 184 -16.65 6.80 30.67
CA SER A 184 -17.72 5.85 30.35
C SER A 184 -17.15 4.45 30.62
N PRO A 185 -17.72 3.68 31.57
CA PRO A 185 -17.32 2.29 31.75
C PRO A 185 -17.55 1.52 30.45
N LEU A 186 -16.60 0.66 30.08
CA LEU A 186 -16.62 -0.14 28.84
C LEU A 186 -17.86 -1.05 28.70
N ASP A 187 -18.68 -1.18 29.75
CA ASP A 187 -19.85 -2.04 29.82
C ASP A 187 -21.10 -1.47 29.12
N ASP A 188 -21.13 -0.18 28.75
CA ASP A 188 -22.30 0.45 28.11
C ASP A 188 -22.43 0.18 26.60
N ILE A 189 -21.52 -0.59 26.00
CA ILE A 189 -21.57 -0.91 24.57
C ILE A 189 -22.72 -1.89 24.27
N PHE A 190 -23.08 -2.76 25.22
CA PHE A 190 -24.13 -3.77 25.01
C PHE A 190 -25.55 -3.23 25.27
N THR A 191 -25.74 -2.33 26.25
CA THR A 191 -27.06 -1.76 26.59
C THR A 191 -27.57 -0.76 25.53
N ARG A 192 -26.66 -0.13 24.77
CA ARG A 192 -27.04 0.75 23.65
C ARG A 192 -27.69 0.01 22.49
N THR A 193 -27.41 -1.29 22.34
CA THR A 193 -27.97 -2.11 21.27
C THR A 193 -29.45 -2.38 21.50
N GLU A 194 -29.86 -2.68 22.73
CA GLU A 194 -31.26 -2.96 23.07
C GLU A 194 -32.15 -1.69 23.02
N LYS A 195 -31.62 -0.54 23.44
CA LYS A 195 -32.40 0.72 23.41
C LYS A 195 -32.63 1.23 21.98
N LYS A 196 -31.81 0.80 21.01
CA LYS A 196 -31.95 1.20 19.60
C LYS A 196 -32.99 0.38 18.86
N GLU A 197 -33.26 -0.86 19.30
CA GLU A 197 -34.31 -1.69 18.70
C GLU A 197 -35.72 -1.18 19.05
N GLN A 198 -35.95 -0.70 20.27
CA GLN A 198 -37.27 -0.18 20.66
C GLN A 198 -37.66 1.14 19.98
N GLU A 199 -36.71 1.97 19.57
CA GLU A 199 -37.00 3.26 18.90
C GLU A 199 -37.10 3.16 17.36
N SER A 200 -36.78 1.99 16.79
CA SER A 200 -36.80 1.75 15.34
C SER A 200 -38.17 1.34 14.76
N ALA A 201 -39.23 1.30 15.58
CA ALA A 201 -40.57 0.92 15.15
C ALA A 201 -41.35 2.01 14.36
N GLN A 202 -40.74 3.14 14.00
CA GLN A 202 -41.33 4.12 13.10
C GLN A 202 -40.37 4.46 11.94
N PRO A 203 -40.57 3.85 10.75
CA PRO A 203 -39.75 4.14 9.59
C PRO A 203 -40.30 5.39 8.90
N GLY A 204 -39.57 6.51 8.97
CA GLY A 204 -39.80 7.62 8.03
C GLY A 204 -39.50 9.04 8.50
N ALA A 205 -39.42 9.32 9.81
CA ALA A 205 -39.32 10.71 10.27
C ALA A 205 -37.88 11.24 10.44
N LYS A 206 -36.90 10.38 10.75
CA LYS A 206 -35.55 10.83 11.18
C LYS A 206 -34.54 11.04 10.05
N THR A 207 -34.73 10.45 8.87
CA THR A 207 -33.76 10.57 7.75
C THR A 207 -33.84 11.91 7.00
N LEU A 208 -34.92 12.69 7.17
CA LEU A 208 -35.11 13.98 6.51
C LEU A 208 -34.67 15.19 7.36
N GLN A 209 -34.42 15.00 8.66
CA GLN A 209 -34.02 16.10 9.57
C GLN A 209 -32.57 16.56 9.37
N ASP A 210 -31.68 15.71 8.86
CA ASP A 210 -30.25 16.04 8.66
C ASP A 210 -29.98 16.91 7.42
N ILE A 211 -30.94 17.08 6.51
CA ILE A 211 -30.79 17.87 5.27
C ILE A 211 -31.29 19.31 5.45
N LEU A 212 -31.99 19.61 6.56
CA LEU A 212 -32.54 20.94 6.81
C LEU A 212 -31.66 21.72 7.78
N PRO A 213 -31.31 22.99 7.47
CA PRO A 213 -30.58 23.82 8.41
C PRO A 213 -31.42 24.04 9.70
N PRO A 214 -30.76 24.17 10.87
CA PRO A 214 -31.47 24.35 12.14
C PRO A 214 -32.33 25.63 12.09
N PRO A 215 -33.57 25.60 12.63
CA PRO A 215 -34.43 26.77 12.62
C PRO A 215 -33.80 27.91 13.43
N ALA A 216 -33.83 29.11 12.87
CA ALA A 216 -33.31 30.31 13.53
C ALA A 216 -34.11 30.58 14.81
N THR A 217 -33.45 30.49 15.95
CA THR A 217 -33.99 30.90 17.26
C THR A 217 -34.23 32.40 17.25
N ARG A 218 -35.47 32.80 17.56
CA ARG A 218 -35.89 34.19 17.73
C ARG A 218 -35.68 34.66 19.16
#